data_AF-U5EIV1-F1
#
_entry.id   AF-U5EIV1-F1
#
_cell.length_a   1.000
_cell.length_b   1.000
_cell.length_c   1.000
_cell.angle_alpha   90.00
_cell.angle_beta   90.00
_cell.angle_gamma   90.00
#
_symmetry.space_group_name_H-M   'P 1'
#
loop_
_entity.id
_entity.type
_entity.pdbx_description
1 polymer ?
#
loop_
_entity_poly.entity_id
_entity_poly.type
_entity_poly.pdbx_seq_one_letter_code
_entity_poly.pdbx_strand_id
1 'polypeptide(L)'
;MGTTPAPRYDRRAASRILARMAAPGLFAAAEPPTSTRITIRATALRFEDGAALTQSQRMYLERFMRPCRPDQVTSATHRITWTDSAGVPNTGYVRTGGAGPELAVVARETVLALWGSLAAAGLPGRAAALTAPDLAVLTGTTTDHDPHEIFRVGVEATARALTQHGLVAADTPYRGIVEFARGLRDSGIFAAVATRWFWELQASTYRRGMIPVRLAGQPDGSVRYTADSIAVLRAMKDATIADAHAVMHRAVTEEGLDPEAAVAKYHDDLDLISRQYALLPAGSRPACLAAAPQAVDGTSVHVLATVVDRFVETFAALADTVELVHDTAEREPAGGPLGDDGVFFVPDMSCKHCVRTITALLESMDIPVVEIDLETKRVLARIRSPRHRFRVFEALRDGGYNPVDEVPAPAPGAAVG
;
A
#
# COMPACT_ATOMS: atom_id res chain seq x y z
N MET A 1 -27.71 -10.48 26.56
CA MET A 1 -26.58 -10.50 25.62
C MET A 1 -27.08 -9.91 24.32
N GLY A 2 -26.73 -8.66 24.02
CA GLY A 2 -27.17 -8.01 22.77
C GLY A 2 -26.44 -8.66 21.60
N THR A 3 -27.19 -9.09 20.59
CA THR A 3 -26.63 -9.62 19.34
C THR A 3 -25.80 -8.53 18.66
N THR A 4 -24.52 -8.81 18.37
CA THR A 4 -23.69 -7.90 17.58
C THR A 4 -24.32 -7.72 16.20
N PRO A 5 -24.55 -6.47 15.74
CA PRO A 5 -25.17 -6.24 14.44
C PRO A 5 -24.30 -6.84 13.31
N ALA A 6 -24.95 -7.44 12.33
CA ALA A 6 -24.28 -8.01 11.15
C ALA A 6 -23.55 -6.91 10.36
N PRO A 7 -22.38 -7.20 9.74
CA PRO A 7 -21.67 -6.26 8.89
C PRO A 7 -22.57 -5.67 7.79
N ARG A 8 -22.49 -4.35 7.57
CA ARG A 8 -23.34 -3.64 6.60
C ARG A 8 -22.49 -2.83 5.63
N TYR A 9 -22.61 -3.11 4.34
CA TYR A 9 -21.92 -2.33 3.30
C TYR A 9 -22.62 -0.97 3.10
N ASP A 10 -21.99 0.12 3.53
CA ASP A 10 -22.49 1.49 3.38
C ASP A 10 -21.33 2.50 3.30
N ARG A 11 -20.90 2.79 2.06
CA ARG A 11 -19.78 3.71 1.78
C ARG A 11 -19.99 5.11 2.30
N ARG A 12 -21.23 5.63 2.23
CA ARG A 12 -21.53 6.99 2.66
C ARG A 12 -21.48 7.08 4.19
N ALA A 13 -22.01 6.08 4.89
CA ALA A 13 -21.89 6.00 6.34
C ALA A 13 -20.43 5.82 6.78
N ALA A 14 -19.67 4.92 6.13
CA ALA A 14 -18.24 4.74 6.44
C ALA A 14 -17.43 6.03 6.26
N SER A 15 -17.66 6.78 5.17
CA SER A 15 -17.03 8.08 4.94
C SER A 15 -17.35 9.10 6.05
N ARG A 16 -18.63 9.19 6.47
CA ARG A 16 -19.04 10.05 7.61
C ARG A 16 -18.41 9.62 8.92
N ILE A 17 -18.36 8.32 9.22
CA ILE A 17 -17.74 7.78 10.44
C ILE A 17 -16.27 8.18 10.48
N LEU A 18 -15.53 7.95 9.38
CA LEU A 18 -14.11 8.33 9.28
C LEU A 18 -13.91 9.84 9.43
N ALA A 19 -14.75 10.68 8.82
CA ALA A 19 -14.65 12.13 9.01
C ALA A 19 -14.92 12.56 10.47
N ARG A 20 -15.88 11.95 11.16
CA ARG A 20 -16.09 12.18 12.60
C ARG A 20 -14.88 11.74 13.43
N MET A 21 -14.25 10.62 13.07
CA MET A 21 -13.02 10.15 13.71
C MET A 21 -11.81 11.03 13.38
N ALA A 22 -11.82 11.79 12.28
CA ALA A 22 -10.78 12.75 11.97
C ALA A 22 -10.98 14.09 12.71
N ALA A 23 -12.21 14.45 13.08
CA ALA A 23 -12.51 15.62 13.91
C ALA A 23 -12.25 15.32 15.41
N PRO A 24 -11.69 16.25 16.21
CA PRO A 24 -11.34 17.65 15.88
C PRO A 24 -9.98 17.80 15.18
N GLY A 25 -9.17 16.74 15.15
CA GLY A 25 -7.88 16.70 14.48
C GLY A 25 -7.39 15.27 14.33
N LEU A 26 -6.72 14.98 13.21
CA LEU A 26 -6.25 13.64 12.90
C LEU A 26 -4.85 13.36 13.44
N PHE A 27 -3.98 14.38 13.44
CA PHE A 27 -2.57 14.26 13.82
C PHE A 27 -2.26 15.18 14.99
N ALA A 28 -1.44 14.70 15.93
CA ALA A 28 -0.89 15.52 17.00
C ALA A 28 0.09 16.59 16.46
N ALA A 29 0.60 17.44 17.35
CA ALA A 29 1.72 18.31 17.01
C ALA A 29 2.91 17.45 16.54
N ALA A 30 3.64 17.93 15.54
CA ALA A 30 4.84 17.24 15.07
C ALA A 30 5.97 17.49 16.07
N GLU A 31 6.66 16.44 16.46
CA GLU A 31 7.93 16.56 17.17
C GLU A 31 9.04 16.91 16.17
N PRO A 32 10.10 17.62 16.61
CA PRO A 32 11.24 17.89 15.76
C PRO A 32 11.88 16.57 15.28
N PRO A 33 12.19 16.45 13.99
CA PRO A 33 12.82 15.24 13.46
C PRO A 33 14.20 15.03 14.09
N THR A 34 14.49 13.80 14.49
CA THR A 34 15.84 13.40 14.91
C THR A 34 16.63 12.98 13.68
N SER A 35 17.92 13.32 13.63
CA SER A 35 18.77 12.89 12.52
C SER A 35 19.00 11.38 12.60
N THR A 36 18.80 10.71 11.46
CA THR A 36 18.85 9.25 11.36
C THR A 36 19.71 8.84 10.18
N ARG A 37 20.59 7.86 10.41
CA ARG A 37 21.44 7.28 9.36
C ARG A 37 20.90 5.90 8.97
N ILE A 38 20.46 5.74 7.72
CA ILE A 38 19.87 4.50 7.19
C ILE A 38 20.78 3.87 6.15
N THR A 39 21.12 2.60 6.34
CA THR A 39 21.86 1.83 5.35
C THR A 39 20.91 1.10 4.42
N ILE A 40 21.10 1.27 3.12
CA ILE A 40 20.32 0.61 2.08
C ILE A 40 21.19 -0.35 1.27
N ARG A 41 20.55 -1.35 0.68
CA ARG A 41 21.16 -2.21 -0.34
C ARG A 41 20.30 -2.19 -1.59
N ALA A 42 20.93 -2.01 -2.76
CA ALA A 42 20.27 -2.06 -4.05
C ALA A 42 20.58 -3.38 -4.77
N THR A 43 19.58 -3.98 -5.42
CA THR A 43 19.70 -5.17 -6.25
C THR A 43 19.06 -4.88 -7.60
N ALA A 44 19.83 -5.00 -8.69
CA ALA A 44 19.30 -4.81 -10.03
C ALA A 44 18.22 -5.86 -10.36
N LEU A 45 17.14 -5.42 -11.01
CA LEU A 45 16.11 -6.31 -11.53
C LEU A 45 16.60 -6.98 -12.81
N ARG A 46 16.18 -8.24 -13.00
CA ARG A 46 16.49 -9.03 -14.20
C ARG A 46 15.30 -9.01 -15.15
N PHE A 47 15.43 -8.26 -16.24
CA PHE A 47 14.43 -8.15 -17.29
C PHE A 47 14.46 -9.39 -18.21
N GLU A 48 13.34 -9.69 -18.86
CA GLU A 48 13.33 -10.67 -19.95
C GLU A 48 14.15 -10.15 -21.15
N ASP A 49 14.74 -11.06 -21.93
CA ASP A 49 15.60 -10.68 -23.06
C ASP A 49 14.84 -9.79 -24.07
N GLY A 50 15.38 -8.58 -24.30
CA GLY A 50 14.78 -7.58 -25.19
C GLY A 50 13.48 -6.94 -24.67
N ALA A 51 13.08 -7.19 -23.42
CA ALA A 51 11.84 -6.68 -22.83
C ALA A 51 12.08 -5.54 -21.81
N ALA A 52 11.04 -4.74 -21.57
CA ALA A 52 11.03 -3.67 -20.57
C ALA A 52 10.53 -4.12 -19.19
N LEU A 53 10.09 -5.39 -19.05
CA LEU A 53 9.53 -5.97 -17.85
C LEU A 53 10.31 -7.22 -17.44
N THR A 54 10.32 -7.52 -16.14
CA THR A 54 10.70 -8.84 -15.64
C THR A 54 9.57 -9.84 -15.92
N GLN A 55 9.87 -11.15 -15.89
CA GLN A 55 8.87 -12.19 -16.10
C GLN A 55 7.66 -12.06 -15.15
N SER A 56 7.90 -11.81 -13.86
CA SER A 56 6.84 -11.67 -12.86
C SER A 56 5.99 -10.42 -13.09
N GLN A 57 6.60 -9.32 -13.54
CA GLN A 57 5.90 -8.09 -13.91
C GLN A 57 5.01 -8.31 -15.14
N ARG A 58 5.52 -8.97 -16.19
CA ARG A 58 4.74 -9.28 -17.39
C ARG A 58 3.55 -10.19 -17.08
N MET A 59 3.77 -11.27 -16.33
CA MET A 59 2.69 -12.19 -15.93
C MET A 59 1.60 -11.47 -15.11
N TYR A 60 2.00 -10.56 -14.21
CA TYR A 60 1.05 -9.74 -13.47
C TYR A 60 0.25 -8.80 -14.39
N LEU A 61 0.92 -8.12 -15.31
CA LEU A 61 0.28 -7.22 -16.27
C LEU A 61 -0.77 -7.96 -17.11
N GLU A 62 -0.42 -9.09 -17.69
CA GLU A 62 -1.29 -9.92 -18.54
C GLU A 62 -2.54 -10.41 -17.79
N ARG A 63 -2.39 -10.73 -16.49
CA ARG A 63 -3.48 -11.27 -15.67
C ARG A 63 -4.37 -10.19 -15.06
N PHE A 64 -3.80 -9.11 -14.53
CA PHE A 64 -4.49 -8.19 -13.62
C PHE A 64 -4.55 -6.73 -14.07
N MET A 65 -3.83 -6.36 -15.14
CA MET A 65 -3.79 -4.97 -15.61
C MET A 65 -4.46 -4.80 -16.97
N ARG A 66 -5.24 -5.76 -17.45
CA ARG A 66 -5.93 -5.64 -18.75
C ARG A 66 -6.86 -4.41 -18.74
N PRO A 67 -6.87 -3.59 -19.82
CA PRO A 67 -6.20 -3.78 -21.12
C PRO A 67 -4.83 -3.07 -21.25
N CYS A 68 -4.16 -2.72 -20.15
CA CYS A 68 -2.85 -2.07 -20.17
C CYS A 68 -1.82 -2.93 -20.91
N ARG A 69 -1.01 -2.28 -21.74
CA ARG A 69 0.05 -2.90 -22.54
C ARG A 69 1.42 -2.72 -21.89
N PRO A 70 2.40 -3.60 -22.19
CA PRO A 70 3.75 -3.47 -21.63
C PRO A 70 4.41 -2.11 -21.86
N ASP A 71 4.22 -1.47 -23.02
CA ASP A 71 4.78 -0.15 -23.35
C ASP A 71 4.21 0.99 -22.50
N GLN A 72 3.07 0.77 -21.87
CA GLN A 72 2.39 1.74 -21.01
C GLN A 72 2.83 1.66 -19.54
N VAL A 73 3.67 0.68 -19.20
CA VAL A 73 4.17 0.46 -17.84
C VAL A 73 5.63 0.85 -17.73
N THR A 74 5.94 1.68 -16.75
CA THR A 74 7.32 1.94 -16.35
C THR A 74 7.72 0.95 -15.27
N SER A 75 8.81 0.22 -15.50
CA SER A 75 9.41 -0.68 -14.53
C SER A 75 10.59 -0.01 -13.80
N ALA A 76 10.71 -0.32 -12.52
CA ALA A 76 11.89 -0.04 -11.72
C ALA A 76 13.10 -0.81 -12.26
N THR A 77 14.29 -0.29 -12.04
CA THR A 77 15.54 -0.96 -12.44
C THR A 77 16.20 -1.70 -11.28
N HIS A 78 15.90 -1.30 -10.05
CA HIS A 78 16.48 -1.87 -8.84
C HIS A 78 15.39 -2.06 -7.80
N ARG A 79 15.49 -3.15 -7.04
CA ARG A 79 14.87 -3.27 -5.72
C ARG A 79 15.85 -2.76 -4.69
N ILE A 80 15.37 -2.02 -3.69
CA ILE A 80 16.15 -1.62 -2.53
C ILE A 80 15.60 -2.28 -1.29
N THR A 81 16.47 -2.61 -0.34
CA THR A 81 16.11 -3.16 0.97
C THR A 81 16.84 -2.39 2.07
N TRP A 82 16.18 -2.13 3.19
CA TRP A 82 16.76 -1.44 4.34
C TRP A 82 16.02 -1.82 5.63
N THR A 83 16.57 -1.43 6.77
CA THR A 83 15.86 -1.43 8.06
C THR A 83 15.56 0.01 8.42
N ASP A 84 14.30 0.32 8.75
CA ASP A 84 13.89 1.67 9.14
C ASP A 84 14.33 2.02 10.58
N SER A 85 14.09 3.26 10.99
CA SER A 85 14.47 3.74 12.35
C SER A 85 13.81 2.97 13.49
N ALA A 86 12.68 2.29 13.23
CA ALA A 86 11.98 1.46 14.21
C ALA A 86 12.48 0.00 14.22
N GLY A 87 13.54 -0.32 13.46
CA GLY A 87 14.08 -1.67 13.38
C GLY A 87 13.26 -2.61 12.49
N VAL A 88 12.36 -2.08 11.66
CA VAL A 88 11.48 -2.88 10.79
C VAL A 88 12.11 -3.02 9.40
N PRO A 89 12.19 -4.25 8.83
CA PRO A 89 12.72 -4.44 7.49
C PRO A 89 11.75 -3.89 6.44
N ASN A 90 12.31 -3.23 5.43
CA ASN A 90 11.61 -2.57 4.35
C ASN A 90 12.18 -2.98 3.00
N THR A 91 11.33 -2.92 1.98
CA THR A 91 11.72 -3.05 0.58
C THR A 91 10.98 -2.02 -0.25
N GLY A 92 11.62 -1.63 -1.35
CA GLY A 92 11.12 -0.61 -2.26
C GLY A 92 11.74 -0.77 -3.63
N TYR A 93 11.32 0.07 -4.56
CA TYR A 93 11.73 -0.02 -5.95
C TYR A 93 12.14 1.34 -6.47
N VAL A 94 13.26 1.38 -7.17
CA VAL A 94 13.82 2.61 -7.74
C VAL A 94 14.18 2.41 -9.21
N ARG A 95 14.06 3.49 -9.97
CA ARG A 95 14.44 3.53 -11.37
C ARG A 95 15.69 4.37 -11.54
N THR A 96 16.59 3.91 -12.39
CA THR A 96 17.72 4.72 -12.87
C THR A 96 17.15 5.96 -13.59
N GLY A 97 17.59 7.15 -13.16
CA GLY A 97 17.02 8.43 -13.61
C GLY A 97 15.66 8.77 -13.00
N GLY A 98 15.15 7.98 -12.05
CA GLY A 98 14.01 8.36 -11.22
C GLY A 98 14.43 9.24 -10.03
N ALA A 99 13.55 9.36 -9.03
CA ALA A 99 13.77 10.21 -7.85
C ALA A 99 14.81 9.67 -6.84
N GLY A 100 15.41 8.50 -7.09
CA GLY A 100 16.41 7.90 -6.21
C GLY A 100 15.84 7.13 -4.99
N PRO A 101 16.69 6.39 -4.27
CA PRO A 101 16.31 5.65 -3.06
C PRO A 101 15.96 6.55 -1.87
N GLU A 102 16.48 7.78 -1.82
CA GLU A 102 16.20 8.78 -0.78
C GLU A 102 14.70 9.02 -0.65
N LEU A 103 13.98 9.12 -1.78
CA LEU A 103 12.53 9.29 -1.80
C LEU A 103 11.82 8.18 -1.02
N ALA A 104 12.21 6.93 -1.22
CA ALA A 104 11.58 5.77 -0.61
C ALA A 104 11.87 5.68 0.89
N VAL A 105 13.11 5.91 1.29
CA VAL A 105 13.52 5.87 2.70
C VAL A 105 12.86 7.01 3.47
N VAL A 106 12.95 8.26 3.00
CA VAL A 106 12.33 9.41 3.69
C VAL A 106 10.80 9.26 3.74
N ALA A 107 10.18 8.72 2.69
CA ALA A 107 8.73 8.44 2.71
C ALA A 107 8.37 7.42 3.78
N ARG A 108 9.19 6.40 4.03
CA ARG A 108 8.97 5.43 5.10
C ARG A 108 9.16 6.04 6.49
N GLU A 109 10.20 6.83 6.70
CA GLU A 109 10.40 7.55 7.97
C GLU A 109 9.24 8.53 8.24
N THR A 110 8.70 9.14 7.19
CA THR A 110 7.48 9.96 7.27
C THR A 110 6.27 9.15 7.73
N VAL A 111 6.11 7.92 7.23
CA VAL A 111 5.04 7.01 7.70
C VAL A 111 5.18 6.75 9.20
N LEU A 112 6.38 6.42 9.68
CA LEU A 112 6.63 6.13 11.09
C LEU A 112 6.29 7.34 11.99
N ALA A 113 6.78 8.53 11.62
CA ALA A 113 6.48 9.77 12.34
C ALA A 113 4.98 10.05 12.42
N LEU A 114 4.26 9.86 11.31
CA LEU A 114 2.81 10.07 11.26
C LEU A 114 2.01 8.99 11.98
N TRP A 115 2.49 7.75 12.02
CA TRP A 115 1.88 6.71 12.85
C TRP A 115 1.98 7.04 14.33
N GLY A 116 3.14 7.50 14.80
CA GLY A 116 3.31 8.02 16.15
C GLY A 116 2.36 9.20 16.43
N SER A 117 2.26 10.13 15.48
CA SER A 117 1.34 11.28 15.58
C SER A 117 -0.14 10.88 15.63
N LEU A 118 -0.56 9.87 14.87
CA LEU A 118 -1.92 9.31 14.91
C LEU A 118 -2.24 8.66 16.26
N ALA A 119 -1.29 7.91 16.83
CA ALA A 119 -1.45 7.28 18.13
C ALA A 119 -1.57 8.32 19.25
N ALA A 120 -0.74 9.37 19.19
CA ALA A 120 -0.77 10.49 20.14
C ALA A 120 -1.99 11.42 19.97
N ALA A 121 -2.67 11.40 18.83
CA ALA A 121 -3.86 12.24 18.55
C ALA A 121 -5.15 11.79 19.28
N GLY A 122 -5.07 10.85 20.22
CA GLY A 122 -6.22 10.31 20.96
C GLY A 122 -7.22 9.54 20.07
N LEU A 123 -6.82 9.18 18.85
CA LEU A 123 -7.65 8.42 17.91
C LEU A 123 -8.02 7.03 18.44
N PRO A 124 -7.14 6.25 19.10
CA PRO A 124 -7.52 4.97 19.70
C PRO A 124 -8.66 5.11 20.73
N GLY A 125 -8.63 6.15 21.56
CA GLY A 125 -9.70 6.44 22.53
C GLY A 125 -11.03 6.77 21.85
N ARG A 126 -11.00 7.55 20.75
CA ARG A 126 -12.20 7.86 19.94
C ARG A 126 -12.75 6.62 19.24
N ALA A 127 -11.88 5.77 18.71
CA ALA A 127 -12.26 4.52 18.07
C ALA A 127 -12.93 3.55 19.05
N ALA A 128 -12.43 3.45 20.28
CA ALA A 128 -13.03 2.64 21.34
C ALA A 128 -14.44 3.09 21.75
N ALA A 129 -14.79 4.36 21.52
CA ALA A 129 -16.12 4.92 21.78
C ALA A 129 -17.12 4.72 20.62
N LEU A 130 -16.73 4.06 19.52
CA LEU A 130 -17.64 3.80 18.41
C LEU A 130 -18.79 2.89 18.83
N THR A 131 -19.98 3.21 18.32
CA THR A 131 -21.17 2.40 18.54
C THR A 131 -21.09 1.09 17.75
N ALA A 132 -21.74 0.02 18.23
CA ALA A 132 -21.79 -1.26 17.51
C ALA A 132 -22.31 -1.13 16.05
N PRO A 133 -23.34 -0.30 15.75
CA PRO A 133 -23.75 -0.04 14.37
C PRO A 133 -22.67 0.62 13.50
N ASP A 134 -21.90 1.58 14.04
CA ASP A 134 -20.80 2.21 13.30
C ASP A 134 -19.68 1.19 13.01
N LEU A 135 -19.34 0.35 13.99
CA LEU A 135 -18.37 -0.74 13.82
C LEU A 135 -18.83 -1.76 12.76
N ALA A 136 -20.12 -2.10 12.71
CA ALA A 136 -20.68 -2.98 11.71
C ALA A 136 -20.60 -2.39 10.29
N VAL A 137 -20.76 -1.07 10.16
CA VAL A 137 -20.57 -0.36 8.88
C VAL A 137 -19.11 -0.41 8.42
N LEU A 138 -18.17 -0.10 9.31
CA LEU A 138 -16.73 -0.17 8.98
C LEU A 138 -16.35 -1.61 8.58
N THR A 139 -16.71 -2.60 9.40
CA THR A 139 -16.46 -4.03 9.11
C THR A 139 -17.03 -4.48 7.77
N GLY A 140 -18.23 -4.02 7.42
CA GLY A 140 -18.85 -4.35 6.13
C GLY A 140 -18.19 -3.66 4.93
N THR A 141 -17.65 -2.45 5.13
CA THR A 141 -17.29 -1.53 4.05
C THR A 141 -15.80 -1.42 3.77
N THR A 142 -14.95 -1.51 4.78
CA THR A 142 -13.50 -1.29 4.68
C THR A 142 -12.71 -2.59 4.86
N THR A 143 -11.50 -2.64 4.31
CA THR A 143 -10.60 -3.80 4.43
C THR A 143 -10.06 -3.93 5.85
N ASP A 144 -9.62 -2.80 6.41
CA ASP A 144 -9.28 -2.66 7.82
C ASP A 144 -10.51 -2.14 8.55
N HIS A 145 -10.84 -2.71 9.70
CA HIS A 145 -12.14 -2.44 10.36
C HIS A 145 -12.00 -1.42 11.51
N ASP A 146 -10.78 -1.28 12.03
CA ASP A 146 -10.46 -0.35 13.11
C ASP A 146 -10.07 1.02 12.51
N PRO A 147 -10.64 2.14 12.98
CA PRO A 147 -10.30 3.47 12.47
C PRO A 147 -8.81 3.80 12.52
N HIS A 148 -8.10 3.46 13.60
CA HIS A 148 -6.67 3.73 13.73
C HIS A 148 -5.89 3.01 12.63
N GLU A 149 -6.20 1.74 12.38
CA GLU A 149 -5.61 0.98 11.27
C GLU A 149 -5.97 1.53 9.89
N ILE A 150 -7.23 1.93 9.68
CA ILE A 150 -7.68 2.55 8.41
C ILE A 150 -6.85 3.81 8.11
N PHE A 151 -6.61 4.67 9.12
CA PHE A 151 -5.80 5.87 8.96
C PHE A 151 -4.31 5.56 8.78
N ARG A 152 -3.75 4.60 9.53
CA ARG A 152 -2.36 4.13 9.33
C ARG A 152 -2.12 3.65 7.91
N VAL A 153 -3.05 2.85 7.37
CA VAL A 153 -3.00 2.36 5.98
C VAL A 153 -3.17 3.50 4.98
N GLY A 154 -3.98 4.52 5.29
CA GLY A 154 -4.10 5.73 4.50
C GLY A 154 -2.78 6.52 4.38
N VAL A 155 -2.05 6.64 5.49
CA VAL A 155 -0.70 7.26 5.51
C VAL A 155 0.28 6.44 4.65
N GLU A 156 0.30 5.12 4.78
CA GLU A 156 1.11 4.26 3.91
C GLU A 156 0.74 4.38 2.43
N ALA A 157 -0.55 4.47 2.11
CA ALA A 157 -1.00 4.65 0.73
C ALA A 157 -0.49 5.97 0.15
N THR A 158 -0.40 7.04 0.94
CA THR A 158 0.22 8.31 0.52
C THR A 158 1.71 8.13 0.24
N ALA A 159 2.45 7.42 1.10
CA ALA A 159 3.87 7.11 0.87
C ALA A 159 4.08 6.28 -0.41
N ARG A 160 3.25 5.24 -0.62
CA ARG A 160 3.27 4.44 -1.86
C ARG A 160 2.99 5.30 -3.09
N ALA A 161 2.03 6.23 -3.01
CA ALA A 161 1.74 7.13 -4.12
C ALA A 161 2.98 7.96 -4.47
N LEU A 162 3.62 8.59 -3.50
CA LEU A 162 4.83 9.38 -3.73
C LEU A 162 5.95 8.53 -4.35
N THR A 163 6.27 7.41 -3.72
CA THR A 163 7.39 6.55 -4.11
C THR A 163 7.22 5.89 -5.48
N GLN A 164 6.03 5.39 -5.82
CA GLN A 164 5.77 4.86 -7.16
C GLN A 164 5.92 5.93 -8.23
N HIS A 165 5.44 7.16 -7.99
CA HIS A 165 5.61 8.25 -8.94
C HIS A 165 7.09 8.66 -9.08
N GLY A 166 7.92 8.38 -8.08
CA GLY A 166 9.37 8.51 -8.18
C GLY A 166 9.99 7.72 -9.35
N LEU A 167 9.34 6.64 -9.81
CA LEU A 167 9.79 5.88 -10.98
C LEU A 167 9.67 6.68 -12.29
N VAL A 168 8.79 7.69 -12.34
CA VAL A 168 8.57 8.57 -13.49
C VAL A 168 8.93 10.03 -13.19
N ALA A 169 9.78 10.26 -12.18
CA ALA A 169 10.19 11.62 -11.80
C ALA A 169 10.90 12.38 -12.94
N ALA A 170 11.59 11.67 -13.85
CA ALA A 170 12.19 12.25 -15.04
C ALA A 170 11.18 12.95 -15.97
N ASP A 171 9.90 12.57 -15.92
CA ASP A 171 8.83 13.18 -16.72
C ASP A 171 8.36 14.54 -16.14
N THR A 172 8.96 14.99 -15.03
CA THR A 172 8.56 16.19 -14.27
C THR A 172 9.62 17.28 -14.30
N PRO A 173 9.27 18.56 -14.04
CA PRO A 173 10.27 19.61 -13.90
C PRO A 173 11.01 19.58 -12.55
N TYR A 174 10.52 18.82 -11.57
CA TYR A 174 11.05 18.80 -10.21
C TYR A 174 12.41 18.08 -10.17
N ARG A 175 13.37 18.62 -9.39
CA ARG A 175 14.75 18.12 -9.32
C ARG A 175 15.17 17.65 -7.93
N GLY A 176 14.48 18.08 -6.87
CA GLY A 176 14.66 17.57 -5.51
C GLY A 176 13.48 16.71 -5.04
N ILE A 177 13.71 15.80 -4.09
CA ILE A 177 12.65 14.94 -3.54
C ILE A 177 11.55 15.75 -2.81
N VAL A 178 11.93 16.85 -2.15
CA VAL A 178 10.99 17.76 -1.47
C VAL A 178 10.15 18.55 -2.47
N GLU A 179 10.81 19.10 -3.49
CA GLU A 179 10.14 19.79 -4.60
C GLU A 179 9.17 18.83 -5.32
N PHE A 180 9.60 17.59 -5.57
CA PHE A 180 8.79 16.54 -6.17
C PHE A 180 7.54 16.24 -5.33
N ALA A 181 7.69 16.01 -4.03
CA ALA A 181 6.56 15.72 -3.14
C ALA A 181 5.53 16.87 -3.08
N ARG A 182 6.00 18.12 -2.96
CA ARG A 182 5.15 19.32 -2.99
C ARG A 182 4.48 19.48 -4.35
N GLY A 183 5.23 19.32 -5.43
CA GLY A 183 4.74 19.41 -6.79
C GLY A 183 3.63 18.39 -7.08
N LEU A 184 3.77 17.13 -6.63
CA LEU A 184 2.71 16.12 -6.77
C LEU A 184 1.45 16.46 -5.96
N ARG A 185 1.59 17.03 -4.76
CA ARG A 185 0.47 17.52 -3.95
C ARG A 185 -0.26 18.66 -4.64
N ASP A 186 0.48 19.69 -5.04
CA ASP A 186 -0.08 20.90 -5.66
C ASP A 186 -0.73 20.57 -7.01
N SER A 187 -0.22 19.55 -7.71
CA SER A 187 -0.78 19.01 -8.94
C SER A 187 -1.99 18.08 -8.74
N GLY A 188 -2.37 17.77 -7.49
CA GLY A 188 -3.49 16.90 -7.15
C GLY A 188 -3.26 15.42 -7.48
N ILE A 189 -2.01 14.97 -7.64
CA ILE A 189 -1.70 13.59 -8.05
C ILE A 189 -2.12 12.58 -6.97
N PHE A 190 -1.93 12.87 -5.68
CA PHE A 190 -2.41 12.01 -4.59
C PHE A 190 -3.94 11.79 -4.65
N ALA A 191 -4.70 12.86 -4.90
CA ALA A 191 -6.15 12.78 -5.08
C ALA A 191 -6.53 11.99 -6.34
N ALA A 192 -5.77 12.15 -7.43
CA ALA A 192 -5.96 11.37 -8.65
C ALA A 192 -5.72 9.87 -8.41
N VAL A 193 -4.69 9.47 -7.65
CA VAL A 193 -4.47 8.08 -7.25
C VAL A 193 -5.66 7.55 -6.44
N ALA A 194 -6.06 8.27 -5.39
CA ALA A 194 -7.14 7.84 -4.49
C ALA A 194 -8.53 7.70 -5.17
N THR A 195 -8.75 8.33 -6.31
CA THR A 195 -10.07 8.39 -6.96
C THR A 195 -10.12 7.71 -8.32
N ARG A 196 -9.03 7.74 -9.10
CA ARG A 196 -9.02 7.25 -10.48
C ARG A 196 -8.44 5.86 -10.64
N TRP A 197 -7.48 5.48 -9.80
CA TRP A 197 -6.95 4.12 -9.84
C TRP A 197 -8.03 3.17 -9.33
N PHE A 198 -8.03 1.93 -9.83
CA PHE A 198 -8.84 0.90 -9.22
C PHE A 198 -8.18 0.43 -7.91
N TRP A 199 -8.98 -0.08 -6.98
CA TRP A 199 -8.54 -0.55 -5.68
C TRP A 199 -7.60 -1.72 -5.88
N GLU A 200 -6.55 -1.77 -5.07
CA GLU A 200 -5.41 -2.71 -5.18
C GLU A 200 -4.37 -2.39 -6.26
N LEU A 201 -4.70 -1.70 -7.37
CA LEU A 201 -3.73 -1.37 -8.42
C LEU A 201 -2.45 -0.74 -7.85
N GLN A 202 -2.61 0.24 -6.95
CA GLN A 202 -1.48 0.93 -6.33
C GLN A 202 -0.59 -0.04 -5.53
N ALA A 203 -1.18 -0.78 -4.59
CA ALA A 203 -0.42 -1.67 -3.72
C ALA A 203 0.23 -2.81 -4.52
N SER A 204 -0.48 -3.42 -5.46
CA SER A 204 0.04 -4.55 -6.24
C SER A 204 1.16 -4.17 -7.19
N THR A 205 1.07 -2.99 -7.84
CA THR A 205 2.14 -2.46 -8.70
C THR A 205 3.31 -1.91 -7.90
N TYR A 206 3.07 -1.33 -6.71
CA TYR A 206 4.14 -0.85 -5.82
C TYR A 206 5.07 -1.99 -5.42
N ARG A 207 4.49 -3.09 -4.95
CA ARG A 207 5.22 -4.30 -4.54
C ARG A 207 5.97 -5.00 -5.67
N ARG A 208 5.73 -4.60 -6.92
CA ARG A 208 6.39 -5.13 -8.12
C ARG A 208 7.28 -4.11 -8.81
N GLY A 209 7.42 -2.90 -8.27
CA GLY A 209 8.19 -1.84 -8.90
C GLY A 209 7.66 -1.43 -10.27
N MET A 210 6.33 -1.33 -10.41
CA MET A 210 5.67 -0.91 -11.64
C MET A 210 4.85 0.36 -11.43
N ILE A 211 4.69 1.15 -12.49
CA ILE A 211 3.72 2.24 -12.54
C ILE A 211 3.13 2.37 -13.96
N PRO A 212 1.79 2.28 -14.13
CA PRO A 212 1.12 2.32 -15.44
C PRO A 212 0.70 3.74 -15.86
N VAL A 213 1.46 4.77 -15.46
CA VAL A 213 1.16 6.16 -15.80
C VAL A 213 2.41 6.91 -16.23
N ARG A 214 2.19 7.96 -17.00
CA ARG A 214 3.15 8.99 -17.37
C ARG A 214 2.67 10.35 -16.92
N LEU A 215 3.61 11.24 -16.62
CA LEU A 215 3.33 12.62 -16.27
C LEU A 215 3.67 13.53 -17.45
N ALA A 216 2.95 14.64 -17.56
CA ALA A 216 3.23 15.73 -18.48
C ALA A 216 3.30 17.04 -17.70
N GLY A 217 4.44 17.71 -17.80
CA GLY A 217 4.62 19.07 -17.28
C GLY A 217 3.65 20.06 -17.94
N GLN A 218 3.16 21.00 -17.15
CA GLN A 218 2.29 22.09 -17.56
C GLN A 218 3.08 23.41 -17.57
N PRO A 219 2.62 24.44 -18.30
CA PRO A 219 3.29 25.75 -18.33
C PRO A 219 3.40 26.45 -16.97
N ASP A 220 2.51 26.13 -16.04
CA ASP A 220 2.51 26.67 -14.67
C ASP A 220 3.45 25.90 -13.70
N GLY A 221 4.23 24.95 -14.22
CA GLY A 221 5.13 24.11 -13.44
C GLY A 221 4.47 22.90 -12.80
N SER A 222 3.14 22.77 -12.83
CA SER A 222 2.43 21.59 -12.35
C SER A 222 2.59 20.40 -13.29
N VAL A 223 2.15 19.21 -12.87
CA VAL A 223 2.15 18.00 -13.69
C VAL A 223 0.76 17.39 -13.77
N ARG A 224 0.46 16.68 -14.85
CA ARG A 224 -0.80 15.93 -15.01
C ARG A 224 -0.52 14.55 -15.58
N TYR A 225 -1.41 13.59 -15.34
CA TYR A 225 -1.39 12.36 -16.12
C TYR A 225 -1.64 12.66 -17.60
N THR A 226 -0.91 11.97 -18.47
CA THR A 226 -1.17 12.03 -19.92
C THR A 226 -2.58 11.54 -20.25
N ALA A 227 -3.12 11.97 -21.39
CA ALA A 227 -4.44 11.51 -21.85
C ALA A 227 -4.49 9.97 -21.95
N ASP A 228 -3.42 9.37 -22.48
CA ASP A 228 -3.28 7.90 -22.58
C ASP A 228 -3.30 7.23 -21.21
N SER A 229 -2.57 7.76 -20.23
CA SER A 229 -2.58 7.23 -18.86
C SER A 229 -3.97 7.28 -18.24
N ILE A 230 -4.71 8.38 -18.47
CA ILE A 230 -6.09 8.52 -17.98
C ILE A 230 -7.01 7.50 -18.65
N ALA A 231 -6.89 7.32 -19.97
CA ALA A 231 -7.69 6.36 -20.72
C ALA A 231 -7.43 4.92 -20.25
N VAL A 232 -6.16 4.54 -20.06
CA VAL A 232 -5.76 3.20 -19.59
C VAL A 232 -6.23 2.94 -18.16
N LEU A 233 -6.01 3.88 -17.23
CA LEU A 233 -6.50 3.76 -15.84
C LEU A 233 -8.02 3.57 -15.79
N ARG A 234 -8.75 4.34 -16.60
CA ARG A 234 -10.20 4.22 -16.69
C ARG A 234 -10.61 2.87 -17.25
N ALA A 235 -10.01 2.42 -18.35
CA ALA A 235 -10.33 1.14 -18.96
C ALA A 235 -10.04 -0.03 -18.03
N MET A 236 -8.91 -0.03 -17.31
CA MET A 236 -8.60 -1.05 -16.31
C MET A 236 -9.64 -1.06 -15.17
N LYS A 237 -10.03 0.11 -14.69
CA LYS A 237 -11.02 0.24 -13.62
C LYS A 237 -12.40 -0.23 -14.06
N ASP A 238 -12.83 0.17 -15.25
CA ASP A 238 -14.12 -0.25 -15.81
C ASP A 238 -14.16 -1.77 -16.05
N ALA A 239 -13.06 -2.37 -16.55
CA ALA A 239 -12.93 -3.81 -16.70
C ALA A 239 -12.98 -4.56 -15.35
N THR A 240 -12.24 -4.08 -14.33
CA THR A 240 -12.24 -4.68 -12.99
C THR A 240 -13.63 -4.65 -12.34
N ILE A 241 -14.36 -3.53 -12.48
CA ILE A 241 -15.73 -3.41 -11.98
C ILE A 241 -16.67 -4.35 -12.74
N ALA A 242 -16.54 -4.45 -14.06
CA ALA A 242 -17.35 -5.35 -14.87
C ALA A 242 -17.13 -6.83 -14.48
N ASP A 243 -15.88 -7.24 -14.28
CA ASP A 243 -15.54 -8.60 -13.83
C ASP A 243 -16.15 -8.90 -12.46
N ALA A 244 -16.05 -7.97 -11.50
CA ALA A 244 -16.63 -8.14 -10.17
C ALA A 244 -18.17 -8.25 -10.20
N HIS A 245 -18.83 -7.43 -11.04
CA HIS A 245 -20.27 -7.53 -11.25
C HIS A 245 -20.67 -8.82 -11.97
N ALA A 246 -19.87 -9.34 -12.91
CA ALA A 246 -20.15 -10.58 -13.60
C ALA A 246 -20.11 -11.79 -12.63
N VAL A 247 -19.12 -11.83 -11.73
CA VAL A 247 -19.03 -12.85 -10.67
C VAL A 247 -20.27 -12.79 -9.77
N MET A 248 -20.65 -11.60 -9.29
CA MET A 248 -21.85 -11.45 -8.46
C MET A 248 -23.14 -11.76 -9.21
N HIS A 249 -23.24 -11.36 -10.47
CA HIS A 249 -24.41 -11.65 -11.30
C HIS A 249 -24.60 -13.16 -11.43
N ARG A 250 -23.56 -13.90 -11.80
CA ARG A 250 -23.59 -15.37 -11.87
C ARG A 250 -24.05 -15.98 -10.55
N ALA A 251 -23.42 -15.57 -9.44
CA ALA A 251 -23.74 -16.11 -8.12
C ALA A 251 -25.20 -15.86 -7.70
N VAL A 252 -25.72 -14.65 -7.96
CA VAL A 252 -27.05 -14.26 -7.49
C VAL A 252 -28.17 -14.70 -8.44
N THR A 253 -27.96 -14.64 -9.76
CA THR A 253 -29.01 -14.91 -10.74
C THR A 253 -29.00 -16.35 -11.25
N GLU A 254 -27.83 -16.94 -11.50
CA GLU A 254 -27.73 -18.29 -12.06
C GLU A 254 -27.76 -19.35 -10.94
N GLU A 255 -27.16 -19.05 -9.78
CA GLU A 255 -27.06 -19.98 -8.66
C GLU A 255 -28.04 -19.68 -7.51
N GLY A 256 -28.76 -18.56 -7.58
CA GLY A 256 -29.77 -18.18 -6.59
C GLY A 256 -29.23 -17.87 -5.20
N LEU A 257 -27.94 -17.55 -5.08
CA LEU A 257 -27.33 -17.16 -3.80
C LEU A 257 -27.76 -15.74 -3.43
N ASP A 258 -27.96 -15.50 -2.13
CA ASP A 258 -28.01 -14.12 -1.66
C ASP A 258 -26.59 -13.48 -1.73
N PRO A 259 -26.47 -12.15 -1.65
CA PRO A 259 -25.17 -11.49 -1.76
C PRO A 259 -24.14 -11.90 -0.71
N GLU A 260 -24.56 -12.28 0.51
CA GLU A 260 -23.65 -12.69 1.57
C GLU A 260 -23.08 -14.09 1.27
N ALA A 261 -23.93 -15.03 0.90
CA ALA A 261 -23.55 -16.37 0.46
C ALA A 261 -22.71 -16.35 -0.83
N ALA A 262 -23.03 -15.45 -1.77
CA ALA A 262 -22.25 -15.23 -2.98
C ALA A 262 -20.83 -14.77 -2.66
N VAL A 263 -20.70 -13.77 -1.77
CA VAL A 263 -19.39 -13.27 -1.32
C VAL A 263 -18.60 -14.36 -0.60
N ALA A 264 -19.24 -15.18 0.23
CA ALA A 264 -18.58 -16.27 0.93
C ALA A 264 -18.10 -17.36 -0.03
N LYS A 265 -18.92 -17.75 -1.01
CA LYS A 265 -18.58 -18.78 -2.00
C LYS A 265 -17.48 -18.32 -2.96
N TYR A 266 -17.58 -17.10 -3.46
CA TYR A 266 -16.64 -16.51 -4.42
C TYR A 266 -15.58 -15.66 -3.74
N HIS A 267 -15.23 -15.98 -2.49
CA HIS A 267 -14.30 -15.17 -1.71
C HIS A 267 -12.96 -14.97 -2.45
N ASP A 268 -12.37 -16.04 -2.98
CA ASP A 268 -11.09 -15.98 -3.68
C ASP A 268 -11.16 -15.12 -4.94
N ASP A 269 -12.16 -15.35 -5.79
CA ASP A 269 -12.38 -14.58 -7.01
C ASP A 269 -12.59 -13.08 -6.69
N LEU A 270 -13.38 -12.78 -5.66
CA LEU A 270 -13.71 -11.42 -5.25
C LEU A 270 -12.59 -10.73 -4.47
N ASP A 271 -11.72 -11.45 -3.76
CA ASP A 271 -10.53 -10.86 -3.14
C ASP A 271 -9.48 -10.50 -4.21
N LEU A 272 -9.44 -11.19 -5.36
CA LEU A 272 -8.56 -10.87 -6.49
C LEU A 272 -8.97 -9.63 -7.30
N ILE A 273 -10.26 -9.27 -7.30
CA ILE A 273 -10.82 -8.13 -8.06
C ILE A 273 -11.50 -7.10 -7.14
N SER A 274 -11.22 -7.16 -5.84
CA SER A 274 -11.83 -6.40 -4.74
C SER A 274 -13.36 -6.55 -4.60
N ARG A 275 -13.79 -7.27 -3.56
CA ARG A 275 -15.18 -7.45 -3.09
C ARG A 275 -16.00 -6.16 -3.09
N GLN A 276 -15.39 -5.03 -2.74
CA GLN A 276 -16.10 -3.77 -2.67
C GLN A 276 -16.70 -3.35 -4.02
N TYR A 277 -16.10 -3.75 -5.16
CA TYR A 277 -16.64 -3.48 -6.49
C TYR A 277 -17.89 -4.29 -6.79
N ALA A 278 -17.86 -5.58 -6.44
CA ALA A 278 -18.99 -6.49 -6.52
C ALA A 278 -20.25 -5.97 -5.79
N LEU A 279 -20.06 -5.25 -4.69
CA LEU A 279 -21.15 -4.70 -3.87
C LEU A 279 -21.61 -3.29 -4.29
N LEU A 280 -21.05 -2.71 -5.36
CA LEU A 280 -21.48 -1.39 -5.81
C LEU A 280 -22.81 -1.44 -6.54
N PRO A 281 -23.68 -0.43 -6.36
CA PRO A 281 -24.82 -0.24 -7.24
C PRO A 281 -24.36 -0.01 -8.69
N ALA A 282 -25.09 -0.56 -9.65
CA ALA A 282 -24.83 -0.35 -11.08
C ALA A 282 -24.73 1.15 -11.41
N GLY A 283 -23.74 1.52 -12.25
CA GLY A 283 -23.47 2.91 -12.63
C GLY A 283 -22.73 3.75 -11.58
N SER A 284 -22.43 3.21 -10.41
CA SER A 284 -21.62 3.91 -9.40
C SER A 284 -20.18 4.11 -9.88
N ARG A 285 -19.62 5.28 -9.59
CA ARG A 285 -18.18 5.55 -9.77
C ARG A 285 -17.48 5.48 -8.42
N PRO A 286 -16.79 4.37 -8.11
CA PRO A 286 -16.13 4.23 -6.82
C PRO A 286 -14.99 5.21 -6.66
N ALA A 287 -14.93 5.87 -5.51
CA ALA A 287 -13.85 6.74 -5.08
C ALA A 287 -13.46 6.41 -3.64
N CYS A 288 -12.24 6.79 -3.22
CA CYS A 288 -11.79 6.68 -1.84
C CYS A 288 -12.81 7.30 -0.87
N LEU A 289 -13.05 6.64 0.27
CA LEU A 289 -13.97 7.10 1.31
C LEU A 289 -13.56 8.46 1.90
N ALA A 290 -12.27 8.78 1.89
CA ALA A 290 -11.71 10.04 2.39
C ALA A 290 -11.73 11.19 1.35
N ALA A 291 -12.09 10.92 0.09
CA ALA A 291 -11.97 11.90 -0.99
C ALA A 291 -13.05 12.98 -0.94
N ALA A 292 -14.26 12.65 -0.52
CA ALA A 292 -15.36 13.60 -0.45
C ALA A 292 -15.37 14.32 0.91
N PRO A 293 -15.43 15.67 0.94
CA PRO A 293 -15.55 16.40 2.19
C PRO A 293 -16.84 16.02 2.92
N GLN A 294 -16.79 16.00 4.24
CA GLN A 294 -17.94 15.71 5.10
C GLN A 294 -18.22 16.89 6.02
N ALA A 295 -19.49 17.21 6.25
CA ALA A 295 -19.89 18.13 7.30
C ALA A 295 -19.96 17.37 8.63
N VAL A 296 -19.19 17.80 9.63
CA VAL A 296 -19.21 17.30 11.00
C VAL A 296 -19.41 18.49 11.92
N ASP A 297 -20.52 18.52 12.67
CA ASP A 297 -20.86 19.59 13.61
C ASP A 297 -20.74 21.02 13.00
N GLY A 298 -21.18 21.17 11.75
CA GLY A 298 -21.15 22.44 11.01
C GLY A 298 -19.78 22.79 10.38
N THR A 299 -18.74 21.97 10.61
CA THR A 299 -17.40 22.16 10.04
C THR A 299 -17.15 21.20 8.87
N SER A 300 -16.52 21.68 7.79
CA SER A 300 -16.11 20.82 6.67
C SER A 300 -14.81 20.09 6.99
N VAL A 301 -14.84 18.77 6.98
CA VAL A 301 -13.69 17.89 7.23
C VAL A 301 -13.21 17.29 5.91
N HIS A 302 -11.94 17.52 5.58
CA HIS A 302 -11.29 17.09 4.33
C HIS A 302 -10.22 16.03 4.60
N VAL A 303 -10.64 14.81 4.95
CA VAL A 303 -9.73 13.74 5.42
C VAL A 303 -8.54 13.49 4.48
N LEU A 304 -8.79 13.28 3.19
CA LEU A 304 -7.72 12.98 2.23
C LEU A 304 -6.73 14.15 2.11
N ALA A 305 -7.22 15.39 2.03
CA ALA A 305 -6.36 16.57 1.94
C ALA A 305 -5.49 16.70 3.20
N THR A 306 -6.10 16.57 4.39
CA THR A 306 -5.39 16.64 5.67
C THR A 306 -4.27 15.59 5.77
N VAL A 307 -4.52 14.35 5.32
CA VAL A 307 -3.48 13.30 5.30
C VAL A 307 -2.35 13.66 4.33
N VAL A 308 -2.67 14.12 3.13
CA VAL A 308 -1.67 14.46 2.10
C VAL A 308 -0.83 15.66 2.52
N ASP A 309 -1.47 16.73 3.02
CA ASP A 309 -0.79 17.95 3.44
C ASP A 309 0.18 17.63 4.57
N ARG A 310 -0.30 16.94 5.61
CA ARG A 310 0.54 16.57 6.74
C ARG A 310 1.66 15.61 6.35
N PHE A 311 1.41 14.69 5.43
CA PHE A 311 2.44 13.80 4.89
C PHE A 311 3.54 14.60 4.18
N VAL A 312 3.19 15.50 3.27
CA VAL A 312 4.19 16.27 2.50
C VAL A 312 4.95 17.26 3.39
N GLU A 313 4.30 17.87 4.37
CA GLU A 313 4.96 18.72 5.38
C GLU A 313 5.98 17.93 6.20
N THR A 314 5.59 16.77 6.72
CA THR A 314 6.46 15.91 7.53
C THR A 314 7.61 15.33 6.70
N PHE A 315 7.32 14.92 5.46
CA PHE A 315 8.34 14.48 4.50
C PHE A 315 9.37 15.57 4.24
N ALA A 316 8.92 16.81 4.01
CA ALA A 316 9.82 17.93 3.77
C ALA A 316 10.68 18.25 4.99
N ALA A 317 10.15 18.11 6.20
CA ALA A 317 10.91 18.30 7.44
C ALA A 317 11.96 17.20 7.66
N LEU A 318 11.67 15.96 7.25
CA LEU A 318 12.56 14.82 7.43
C LEU A 318 13.66 14.73 6.36
N ALA A 319 13.44 15.28 5.16
CA ALA A 319 14.32 15.09 4.01
C ALA A 319 15.79 15.47 4.26
N ASP A 320 16.04 16.49 5.07
CA ASP A 320 17.40 16.95 5.40
C ASP A 320 18.00 16.26 6.65
N THR A 321 17.21 15.44 7.35
CA THR A 321 17.61 14.78 8.61
C THR A 321 17.95 13.31 8.44
N VAL A 322 17.51 12.70 7.34
CA VAL A 322 17.76 11.28 7.03
C VAL A 322 18.96 11.16 6.10
N GLU A 323 20.06 10.62 6.60
CA GLU A 323 21.26 10.33 5.82
C GLU A 323 21.19 8.90 5.28
N LEU A 324 21.36 8.75 3.96
CA LEU A 324 21.42 7.44 3.31
C LEU A 324 22.86 6.98 3.11
N VAL A 325 23.12 5.73 3.48
CA VAL A 325 24.39 5.04 3.25
C VAL A 325 24.13 3.85 2.34
N HIS A 326 24.92 3.70 1.27
CA HIS A 326 24.82 2.53 0.40
C HIS A 326 25.76 1.43 0.88
N ASP A 327 25.19 0.29 1.23
CA ASP A 327 25.94 -0.94 1.46
C ASP A 327 26.36 -1.53 0.12
N THR A 328 27.67 -1.48 -0.13
CA THR A 328 28.32 -2.03 -1.32
C THR A 328 29.04 -3.35 -1.04
N ALA A 329 28.98 -3.85 0.19
CA ALA A 329 29.67 -5.09 0.56
C ALA A 329 29.04 -6.29 -0.18
N GLU A 330 29.88 -7.06 -0.86
CA GLU A 330 29.51 -8.38 -1.36
C GLU A 330 29.29 -9.29 -0.14
N ARG A 331 28.05 -9.69 0.09
CA ARG A 331 27.73 -10.70 1.10
C ARG A 331 27.82 -12.06 0.42
N GLU A 332 28.73 -12.91 0.87
CA GLU A 332 28.61 -14.34 0.58
C GLU A 332 27.21 -14.79 1.01
N PRO A 333 26.53 -15.67 0.24
CA PRO A 333 25.22 -16.17 0.63
C PRO A 333 25.32 -16.70 2.05
N ALA A 334 24.53 -16.12 2.97
CA ALA A 334 24.54 -16.49 4.37
C ALA A 334 24.48 -18.01 4.47
N GLY A 335 25.52 -18.62 5.05
CA GLY A 335 25.64 -20.06 5.14
C GLY A 335 24.58 -20.61 6.07
N GLY A 336 23.57 -21.27 5.49
CA GLY A 336 22.53 -22.03 6.20
C GLY A 336 21.61 -21.20 7.12
N PRO A 337 20.39 -21.67 7.40
CA PRO A 337 19.49 -20.95 8.31
C PRO A 337 20.07 -20.96 9.73
N LEU A 338 20.32 -19.77 10.28
CA LEU A 338 20.83 -19.55 11.64
C LEU A 338 19.72 -19.31 12.68
N GLY A 339 18.47 -19.68 12.39
CA GLY A 339 17.33 -19.43 13.27
C GLY A 339 16.22 -20.48 13.16
N ASP A 340 15.20 -20.32 13.99
CA ASP A 340 13.94 -21.07 13.90
C ASP A 340 13.39 -20.96 12.48
N ASP A 341 13.36 -22.08 11.73
CA ASP A 341 12.96 -22.17 10.32
C ASP A 341 11.56 -21.55 10.06
N GLY A 342 10.77 -21.32 11.12
CA GLY A 342 9.43 -20.75 11.07
C GLY A 342 9.32 -19.22 11.08
N VAL A 343 10.37 -18.46 11.41
CA VAL A 343 10.29 -16.99 11.46
C VAL A 343 10.84 -16.37 10.17
N PHE A 344 10.13 -15.39 9.61
CA PHE A 344 10.60 -14.55 8.50
C PHE A 344 9.85 -13.21 8.48
N PHE A 345 10.25 -12.31 7.60
CA PHE A 345 9.61 -11.00 7.45
C PHE A 345 9.06 -10.81 6.05
N VAL A 346 7.94 -10.10 5.94
CA VAL A 346 7.33 -9.69 4.66
C VAL A 346 7.20 -8.16 4.65
N PRO A 347 8.26 -7.44 4.28
CA PRO A 347 8.31 -5.97 4.35
C PRO A 347 7.17 -5.25 3.61
N ASP A 348 6.67 -5.86 2.53
CA ASP A 348 5.65 -5.30 1.65
C ASP A 348 4.21 -5.43 2.16
N MET A 349 3.97 -6.07 3.32
CA MET A 349 2.61 -6.23 3.84
C MET A 349 2.16 -5.00 4.62
N SER A 350 0.96 -4.50 4.37
CA SER A 350 0.52 -3.19 4.90
C SER A 350 -0.84 -3.18 5.60
N CYS A 351 -1.68 -4.19 5.38
CA CYS A 351 -3.07 -4.18 5.82
C CYS A 351 -3.61 -5.59 6.06
N LYS A 352 -4.82 -5.69 6.60
CA LYS A 352 -5.49 -6.98 6.85
C LYS A 352 -5.67 -7.84 5.59
N HIS A 353 -5.83 -7.24 4.40
CA HIS A 353 -5.86 -8.02 3.17
C HIS A 353 -4.53 -8.75 2.94
N CYS A 354 -3.38 -8.11 3.17
CA CYS A 354 -2.09 -8.79 3.04
C CYS A 354 -1.96 -9.97 4.01
N VAL A 355 -2.41 -9.80 5.26
CA VAL A 355 -2.44 -10.90 6.26
C VAL A 355 -3.26 -12.07 5.73
N ARG A 356 -4.49 -11.82 5.27
CA ARG A 356 -5.36 -12.87 4.72
C ARG A 356 -4.73 -13.56 3.51
N THR A 357 -4.20 -12.80 2.56
CA THR A 357 -3.57 -13.36 1.35
C THR A 357 -2.36 -14.23 1.71
N ILE A 358 -1.49 -13.76 2.61
CA ILE A 358 -0.31 -14.52 3.05
C ILE A 358 -0.74 -15.77 3.81
N THR A 359 -1.71 -15.66 4.73
CA THR A 359 -2.24 -16.82 5.46
C THR A 359 -2.84 -17.85 4.51
N ALA A 360 -3.73 -17.46 3.60
CA ALA A 360 -4.35 -18.36 2.64
C ALA A 360 -3.31 -19.05 1.73
N LEU A 361 -2.29 -18.30 1.28
CA LEU A 361 -1.20 -18.87 0.50
C LEU A 361 -0.44 -19.94 1.30
N LEU A 362 -0.04 -19.65 2.54
CA LEU A 362 0.71 -20.59 3.39
C LEU A 362 -0.15 -21.82 3.74
N GLU A 363 -1.42 -21.63 4.08
CA GLU A 363 -2.34 -22.72 4.39
C GLU A 363 -2.61 -23.62 3.18
N SER A 364 -2.69 -23.06 1.96
CA SER A 364 -2.80 -23.84 0.72
C SER A 364 -1.59 -24.74 0.45
N MET A 365 -0.47 -24.47 1.12
CA MET A 365 0.76 -25.27 1.07
C MET A 365 0.89 -26.20 2.29
N ASP A 366 -0.16 -26.39 3.08
CA ASP A 366 -0.19 -27.16 4.33
C ASP A 366 0.79 -26.62 5.40
N ILE A 367 0.95 -25.30 5.47
CA ILE A 367 1.80 -24.62 6.44
C ILE A 367 0.93 -23.86 7.44
N PRO A 368 0.81 -24.36 8.69
CA PRO A 368 0.11 -23.64 9.74
C PRO A 368 0.77 -22.30 10.04
N VAL A 369 -0.01 -21.22 9.94
CA VAL A 369 0.40 -19.89 10.38
C VAL A 369 0.12 -19.74 11.86
N VAL A 370 1.12 -19.36 12.64
CA VAL A 370 1.00 -19.12 14.09
C VAL A 370 0.63 -17.67 14.35
N GLU A 371 1.34 -16.74 13.70
CA GLU A 371 1.16 -15.30 13.91
C GLU A 371 1.63 -14.53 12.66
N ILE A 372 0.92 -13.46 12.33
CA ILE A 372 1.39 -12.41 11.41
C ILE A 372 1.21 -11.07 12.09
N ASP A 373 2.32 -10.35 12.28
CA ASP A 373 2.36 -9.02 12.88
C ASP A 373 2.60 -7.97 11.80
N LEU A 374 1.58 -7.14 11.56
CA LEU A 374 1.59 -6.09 10.55
C LEU A 374 2.51 -4.91 10.89
N GLU A 375 2.79 -4.67 12.16
CA GLU A 375 3.62 -3.56 12.61
C GLU A 375 5.10 -3.89 12.42
N THR A 376 5.53 -5.05 12.92
CA THR A 376 6.92 -5.51 12.81
C THR A 376 7.23 -6.22 11.49
N LYS A 377 6.21 -6.40 10.63
CA LYS A 377 6.28 -7.14 9.37
C LYS A 377 6.71 -8.60 9.54
N ARG A 378 6.53 -9.17 10.75
CA ARG A 378 6.97 -10.52 11.12
C ARG A 378 5.90 -11.57 10.79
N VAL A 379 6.34 -12.71 10.29
CA VAL A 379 5.53 -13.92 10.09
C VAL A 379 6.16 -15.06 10.88
N LEU A 380 5.34 -15.74 11.68
CA LEU A 380 5.67 -16.98 12.34
C LEU A 380 4.79 -18.11 11.78
N ALA A 381 5.41 -19.08 11.14
CA ALA A 381 4.73 -20.21 10.50
C ALA A 381 5.48 -21.52 10.77
N ARG A 382 4.78 -22.67 10.73
CA ARG A 382 5.39 -23.98 11.02
C ARG A 382 6.06 -24.57 9.78
N ILE A 383 7.20 -24.01 9.39
CA ILE A 383 7.99 -24.49 8.25
C ILE A 383 8.87 -25.67 8.70
N ARG A 384 8.81 -26.77 7.94
CA ARG A 384 9.37 -28.07 8.33
C ARG A 384 10.80 -28.33 7.83
N SER A 385 11.30 -27.53 6.89
CA SER A 385 12.65 -27.69 6.34
C SER A 385 13.08 -26.47 5.49
N PRO A 386 14.39 -26.30 5.24
CA PRO A 386 14.91 -25.25 4.36
C PRO A 386 14.38 -25.34 2.92
N ARG A 387 14.19 -26.55 2.39
CA ARG A 387 13.60 -26.75 1.05
C ARG A 387 12.14 -26.30 1.02
N HIS A 388 11.39 -26.54 2.09
CA HIS A 388 10.02 -26.06 2.19
C HIS A 388 9.98 -24.53 2.27
N ARG A 389 10.88 -23.93 3.05
CA ARG A 389 11.06 -22.47 3.13
C ARG A 389 11.36 -21.83 1.79
N PHE A 390 12.26 -22.43 1.00
CA PHE A 390 12.56 -21.94 -0.35
C PHE A 390 11.30 -21.86 -1.22
N ARG A 391 10.47 -22.91 -1.23
CA ARG A 391 9.20 -22.93 -1.98
C ARG A 391 8.21 -21.90 -1.47
N VAL A 392 8.13 -21.69 -0.16
CA VAL A 392 7.30 -20.62 0.44
C VAL A 392 7.73 -19.26 -0.07
N PHE A 393 9.04 -19.00 -0.10
CA PHE A 393 9.58 -17.73 -0.52
C PHE A 393 9.35 -17.49 -2.02
N GLU A 394 9.44 -18.52 -2.85
CA GLU A 394 9.05 -18.43 -4.26
C GLU A 394 7.56 -18.13 -4.42
N ALA A 395 6.68 -18.86 -3.73
CA ALA A 395 5.24 -18.64 -3.80
C ALA A 395 4.84 -17.22 -3.35
N LEU A 396 5.47 -16.71 -2.29
CA LEU A 396 5.25 -15.33 -1.84
C LEU A 396 5.72 -14.31 -2.89
N ARG A 397 6.86 -14.53 -3.54
CA ARG A 397 7.38 -13.67 -4.63
C ARG A 397 6.48 -13.68 -5.85
N ASP A 398 5.90 -14.81 -6.20
CA ASP A 398 4.89 -14.90 -7.26
C ASP A 398 3.62 -14.10 -6.90
N GLY A 399 3.23 -14.14 -5.62
CA GLY A 399 2.22 -13.26 -5.03
C GLY A 399 2.60 -11.77 -5.02
N GLY A 400 3.87 -11.46 -5.28
CA GLY A 400 4.44 -10.12 -5.32
C GLY A 400 4.96 -9.62 -3.97
N TYR A 401 5.13 -10.49 -2.99
CA TYR A 401 5.75 -10.16 -1.70
C TYR A 401 7.25 -10.48 -1.74
N ASN A 402 8.08 -9.70 -1.05
CA ASN A 402 9.52 -9.96 -0.98
C ASN A 402 9.94 -10.46 0.41
N PRO A 403 9.76 -11.75 0.74
CA PRO A 403 10.14 -12.27 2.05
C PRO A 403 11.66 -12.23 2.27
N VAL A 404 12.06 -11.94 3.50
CA VAL A 404 13.45 -11.91 3.95
C VAL A 404 13.63 -12.71 5.25
N ASP A 405 14.82 -13.31 5.42
CA ASP A 405 15.12 -14.19 6.54
C ASP A 405 15.44 -13.44 7.83
N GLU A 406 16.12 -12.30 7.73
CA GLU A 406 16.62 -11.53 8.87
C GLU A 406 16.27 -10.05 8.71
N VAL A 407 16.15 -9.35 9.84
CA VAL A 407 16.22 -7.88 9.85
C VAL A 407 17.66 -7.50 9.53
N PRO A 408 17.93 -6.74 8.46
CA PRO A 408 19.28 -6.25 8.20
C PRO A 408 19.82 -5.51 9.43
N ALA A 409 21.05 -5.84 9.84
CA ALA A 409 21.67 -5.22 11.00
C ALA A 409 21.65 -3.69 10.88
N PRO A 410 21.29 -2.96 11.96
CA PRO A 410 21.33 -1.50 11.94
C PRO A 410 22.75 -1.01 11.67
N ALA A 411 22.85 0.16 11.04
CA ALA A 411 24.14 0.76 10.72
C ALA A 411 24.99 0.93 11.99
N PRO A 412 26.32 0.68 11.94
CA PRO A 412 27.20 1.02 13.05
C PRO A 412 27.07 2.52 13.36
N GLY A 413 26.65 2.85 14.58
CA GLY A 413 26.46 4.24 15.03
C GLY A 413 25.03 4.79 14.94
N ALA A 414 24.02 3.98 14.57
CA ALA A 414 22.63 4.36 14.82
C ALA A 414 22.43 4.49 16.35
N ALA A 415 22.06 5.68 16.81
CA ALA A 415 21.73 5.88 18.21
C ALA A 415 20.51 4.99 18.53
N VAL A 416 20.70 4.04 19.45
CA VAL A 416 19.59 3.34 20.08
C VAL A 416 18.96 4.35 21.04
N GLY A 417 17.87 4.98 20.61
CA GLY A 417 17.04 5.88 21.40
C GLY A 417 15.80 5.15 21.88
#